data_AF-A0A318RRY1-F1
#
_entry.id   AF-A0A318RRY1-F1
#
_cell.length_a   1.000
_cell.length_b   1.000
_cell.length_c   1.000
_cell.angle_alpha   90.00
_cell.angle_beta   90.00
_cell.angle_gamma   90.00
#
_symmetry.space_group_name_H-M   'P 1'
#
loop_
_entity.id
_entity.type
_entity.pdbx_description
1 polymer ?
#
loop_
_entity_poly.entity_id
_entity_poly.type
_entity_poly.pdbx_seq_one_letter_code
_entity_poly.pdbx_strand_id
1 'polypeptide(L)' 'MTENAHRTPETMSEDELVEYIKELRARTQAAFDSTTPEGDQLRHNGSRDELDHANKVARDRKIDVPPGR' A
#
# COMPACT_ATOMS: atom_id res chain seq x y z
N MET A 1 1.96 20.96 -18.19
CA MET A 1 2.03 20.78 -16.73
C MET A 1 1.53 19.38 -16.46
N THR A 2 2.43 18.44 -16.19
CA THR A 2 2.09 17.01 -16.08
C THR A 2 1.55 16.75 -14.68
N GLU A 3 0.23 16.85 -14.51
CA GLU A 3 -0.50 16.54 -13.25
C GLU A 3 -0.53 15.02 -12.96
N ASN A 4 0.62 14.35 -13.07
CA ASN A 4 0.84 13.00 -12.56
C ASN A 4 1.77 13.04 -11.33
N ALA A 5 1.72 14.13 -10.57
CA ALA A 5 2.45 14.26 -9.33
C ALA A 5 1.68 13.48 -8.24
N HIS A 6 2.18 12.28 -7.93
CA HIS A 6 1.91 11.57 -6.66
C HIS A 6 0.44 11.50 -6.27
N ARG A 7 -0.33 10.57 -6.86
CA ARG A 7 -1.59 10.14 -6.22
C ARG A 7 -1.24 9.58 -4.84
N THR A 8 -1.42 10.38 -3.80
CA THR A 8 -1.29 9.93 -2.41
C THR A 8 -2.59 9.24 -2.01
N PRO A 9 -2.55 8.28 -1.08
CA PRO A 9 -3.75 7.60 -0.57
C PRO A 9 -4.83 8.59 -0.09
N GLU A 10 -4.45 9.80 0.31
CA GLU A 10 -5.34 10.89 0.71
C GLU A 10 -6.25 11.41 -0.40
N THR A 11 -5.76 11.40 -1.66
CA THR A 11 -6.49 11.89 -2.84
C THR A 11 -7.29 10.81 -3.57
N MET A 12 -7.12 9.54 -3.19
CA MET A 12 -7.81 8.41 -3.82
C MET A 12 -9.29 8.35 -3.41
N SER A 13 -10.13 7.84 -4.30
CA SER A 13 -11.51 7.47 -3.97
C SER A 13 -11.52 6.32 -2.94
N GLU A 14 -12.64 6.08 -2.27
CA GLU A 14 -12.72 5.00 -1.26
C GLU A 14 -12.42 3.63 -1.87
N ASP A 15 -13.03 3.30 -3.00
CA ASP A 15 -12.77 2.05 -3.74
C ASP A 15 -11.31 1.94 -4.22
N GLU A 16 -10.75 3.05 -4.73
CA GLU A 16 -9.35 3.09 -5.18
C GLU A 16 -8.38 2.85 -4.01
N LEU A 17 -8.65 3.45 -2.85
CA LEU A 17 -7.84 3.26 -1.65
C LEU A 17 -7.90 1.82 -1.13
N VAL A 18 -9.09 1.20 -1.16
CA VAL A 18 -9.26 -0.21 -0.76
C VAL A 18 -8.48 -1.14 -1.67
N GLU A 19 -8.59 -0.98 -3.00
CA GLU A 19 -7.84 -1.80 -3.97
C GLU A 19 -6.34 -1.57 -3.86
N TYR A 20 -5.90 -0.32 -3.68
CA TYR A 20 -4.50 0.02 -3.48
C TYR A 20 -3.91 -0.62 -2.22
N ILE A 21 -4.65 -0.63 -1.10
CA ILE A 21 -4.21 -1.33 0.13
C ILE A 21 -4.11 -2.84 -0.09
N LYS A 22 -5.04 -3.45 -0.85
CA LYS A 22 -4.97 -4.88 -1.18
C LYS A 22 -3.73 -5.21 -2.02
N GLU A 23 -3.42 -4.40 -3.04
CA GLU A 23 -2.21 -4.57 -3.85
C GLU A 23 -0.94 -4.45 -2.99
N LEU A 24 -0.86 -3.44 -2.12
CA LEU A 24 0.30 -3.26 -1.24
C LEU A 24 0.48 -4.45 -0.29
N ARG A 25 -0.60 -5.01 0.25
CA ARG A 25 -0.54 -6.24 1.07
C ARG A 25 -0.01 -7.42 0.27
N ALA A 26 -0.53 -7.64 -0.94
CA ALA A 26 -0.08 -8.74 -1.79
C ALA A 26 1.41 -8.61 -2.15
N ARG A 27 1.88 -7.40 -2.47
CA ARG A 27 3.30 -7.13 -2.75
C ARG A 27 4.18 -7.33 -1.52
N THR A 28 3.73 -6.88 -0.36
CA THR A 28 4.46 -7.06 0.91
C THR A 28 4.57 -8.55 1.25
N GLN A 29 3.50 -9.33 1.08
CA GLN A 29 3.50 -10.78 1.30
C GLN A 29 4.41 -11.51 0.30
N ALA A 30 4.32 -11.19 -1.01
CA ALA A 30 5.17 -11.80 -2.03
C ALA A 30 6.66 -11.50 -1.82
N ALA A 31 6.99 -10.31 -1.31
CA ALA A 31 8.35 -9.97 -0.92
C ALA A 31 8.81 -10.73 0.33
N PHE A 32 7.90 -11.09 1.24
CA PHE A 32 8.20 -11.96 2.38
C PHE A 32 8.49 -13.40 1.96
N ASP A 33 7.79 -13.89 0.93
CA ASP A 33 7.97 -15.23 0.36
C ASP A 33 9.20 -15.33 -0.58
N SER A 34 9.72 -14.19 -1.05
CA SER A 34 10.92 -14.10 -1.90
C SER A 34 12.20 -14.38 -1.10
N THR A 35 12.99 -15.36 -1.53
CA THR A 35 14.24 -15.80 -0.87
C THR A 35 15.46 -14.90 -1.17
N THR A 36 15.27 -13.68 -1.69
CA THR A 36 16.36 -12.81 -2.17
C THR A 36 16.72 -11.76 -1.11
N PRO A 37 17.88 -11.84 -0.42
CA PRO A 37 18.05 -11.14 0.86
C PRO A 37 18.38 -9.65 0.79
N GLU A 38 19.21 -9.15 -0.13
CA GLU A 38 19.69 -7.75 -0.03
C GLU A 38 18.92 -6.71 -0.86
N GLY A 39 18.38 -7.07 -2.03
CA GLY A 39 17.66 -6.14 -2.90
C GLY A 39 16.17 -5.96 -2.56
N ASP A 40 15.55 -6.98 -1.96
CA ASP A 40 14.13 -6.98 -1.62
C ASP A 40 13.84 -6.29 -0.29
N GLN A 41 14.78 -6.25 0.67
CA GLN A 41 14.55 -5.63 1.98
C GLN A 41 14.24 -4.12 1.91
N LEU A 42 14.94 -3.37 1.05
CA LEU A 42 14.68 -1.94 0.84
C LEU A 42 13.31 -1.71 0.20
N ARG A 43 12.93 -2.55 -0.77
CA ARG A 43 11.62 -2.48 -1.44
C ARG A 43 10.48 -2.92 -0.52
N HIS A 44 10.74 -3.90 0.33
CA HIS A 44 9.84 -4.41 1.35
C HIS A 44 9.56 -3.36 2.43
N ASN A 45 10.59 -2.67 2.92
CA ASN A 45 10.41 -1.59 3.90
C ASN A 45 9.61 -0.42 3.31
N GLY A 46 9.91 0.00 2.07
CA GLY A 46 9.13 1.03 1.38
C GLY A 46 7.66 0.64 1.20
N SER A 47 7.40 -0.60 0.76
CA SER A 47 6.02 -1.10 0.57
C SER A 47 5.25 -1.22 1.89
N ARG A 48 5.95 -1.53 2.99
CA ARG A 48 5.37 -1.62 4.33
C ARG A 48 5.01 -0.24 4.90
N ASP A 49 5.87 0.75 4.73
CA ASP A 49 5.60 2.13 5.16
C ASP A 49 4.44 2.74 4.34
N GLU A 50 4.40 2.46 3.04
CA GLU A 50 3.31 2.86 2.14
C GLU A 50 1.99 2.19 2.52
N LEU A 51 2.03 0.90 2.88
CA LEU A 51 0.88 0.17 3.40
C LEU A 51 0.38 0.74 4.73
N ASP A 52 1.28 1.05 5.67
CA ASP A 52 0.90 1.65 6.97
C ASP A 52 0.22 3.02 6.75
N HIS A 53 0.80 3.86 5.89
CA HIS A 53 0.22 5.14 5.52
C HIS A 53 -1.18 4.98 4.90
N ALA A 54 -1.35 4.08 3.92
CA ALA A 54 -2.64 3.86 3.30
C ALA A 54 -3.70 3.33 4.29
N ASN A 55 -3.33 2.42 5.21
CA ASN A 55 -4.22 1.96 6.27
C ASN A 55 -4.60 3.10 7.24
N LYS A 56 -3.65 3.99 7.56
CA LYS A 56 -3.93 5.17 8.41
C LYS A 56 -4.95 6.08 7.75
N VAL A 57 -4.78 6.40 6.47
CA VAL A 57 -5.74 7.22 5.71
C VAL A 57 -7.11 6.57 5.66
N ALA A 58 -7.19 5.26 5.43
CA ALA A 58 -8.46 4.53 5.45
C ALA A 58 -9.15 4.62 6.81
N ARG A 59 -8.40 4.47 7.92
CA ARG A 59 -8.93 4.60 9.28
C ARG A 59 -9.42 6.02 9.59
N ASP A 60 -8.65 7.04 9.21
CA ASP A 60 -9.01 8.45 9.41
C ASP A 60 -10.30 8.81 8.64
N ARG A 61 -10.49 8.18 7.47
CA ARG A 61 -11.70 8.32 6.64
C ARG A 61 -12.84 7.37 7.02
N LYS A 62 -12.64 6.49 8.01
CA LYS A 62 -13.60 5.45 8.45
C LYS A 62 -14.01 4.48 7.33
N ILE A 63 -13.11 4.21 6.40
CA ILE A 63 -13.29 3.24 5.32
C ILE A 63 -12.98 1.85 5.87
N ASP A 64 -13.91 0.92 5.68
CA ASP A 64 -13.68 -0.48 6.05
C ASP A 64 -12.81 -1.16 4.98
N VAL A 65 -11.62 -1.61 5.39
CA VAL A 65 -10.69 -2.31 4.52
C VAL A 65 -10.65 -3.77 4.94
N PRO A 66 -11.23 -4.70 4.15
CA PRO A 66 -11.30 -6.10 4.54
C PRO A 66 -9.88 -6.68 4.74
N PRO A 67 -9.68 -7.59 5.71
CA PRO A 67 -8.43 -8.33 5.83
C PRO A 67 -8.20 -9.10 4.52
N GLY A 68 -7.02 -8.93 3.91
CA GLY A 68 -6.66 -9.63 2.67
C GLY A 68 -6.64 -11.13 2.93
N ARG A 69 -7.21 -11.91 2.01
CA ARG A 69 -7.30 -13.38 2.09
C ARG A 69 -6.09 -14.04 1.48
#